data_AF-A0A453MYG9-F1
#
_entry.id   AF-A0A453MYG9-F1
#
_cell.length_a   1.000
_cell.length_b   1.000
_cell.length_c   1.000
_cell.angle_alpha   90.00
_cell.angle_beta   90.00
_cell.angle_gamma   90.00
#
_symmetry.space_group_name_H-M   'P 1'
#
loop_
_entity.id
_entity.type
_entity.pdbx_description
1 polymer ?
#
loop_
_entity_poly.entity_id
_entity_poly.type
_entity_poly.pdbx_seq_one_letter_code
_entity_poly.pdbx_strand_id
1 'polypeptide(L)' 'MAKAAFEHFSSILGASFARDHSINLDSIDPRHFDLADLEHPFSEDEIWAAVKQLPMGKAPGPDGFTAEFLRACWP' A
#
# COMPACT_ATOMS: atom_id res chain seq x y z
N MET A 1 -14.13 -3.22 -20.29
CA MET A 1 -14.11 -2.58 -18.95
C MET A 1 -13.04 -1.48 -18.85
N ALA A 2 -11.78 -1.75 -19.19
CA ALA A 2 -10.69 -0.75 -19.07
C ALA A 2 -11.01 0.62 -19.71
N LYS A 3 -11.58 0.64 -20.93
CA LYS A 3 -11.99 1.89 -21.60
C LYS A 3 -13.04 2.70 -20.83
N ALA A 4 -14.09 2.03 -20.32
CA ALA A 4 -15.14 2.70 -19.56
C ALA A 4 -14.62 3.24 -18.22
N ALA A 5 -13.72 2.51 -17.54
CA ALA A 5 -13.08 3.00 -16.33
C ALA A 5 -12.19 4.22 -16.62
N PHE A 6 -11.39 4.15 -17.69
CA PHE A 6 -10.54 5.27 -18.12
C PHE A 6 -11.38 6.53 -18.40
N GLU A 7 -12.40 6.44 -19.24
CA GLU A 7 -13.27 7.58 -19.59
C GLU A 7 -13.96 8.17 -18.36
N HIS A 8 -14.47 7.33 -17.46
CA HIS A 8 -15.10 7.76 -16.22
C HIS A 8 -14.15 8.56 -15.32
N PHE A 9 -12.96 8.01 -15.06
CA PHE A 9 -12.00 8.67 -14.17
C PHE A 9 -11.35 9.89 -14.81
N SER A 10 -11.08 9.88 -16.12
CA SER A 10 -10.62 11.08 -16.83
C SER A 10 -11.63 12.22 -16.79
N SER A 11 -12.93 11.92 -16.79
CA SER A 11 -13.96 12.96 -16.64
C SER A 11 -13.98 13.56 -15.24
N ILE A 12 -13.66 12.78 -14.19
CA ILE A 12 -13.70 13.23 -12.79
C ILE A 12 -12.40 13.94 -12.40
N LEU A 13 -11.27 13.31 -12.66
CA LEU A 13 -9.94 13.80 -12.30
C LEU A 13 -9.44 14.88 -13.27
N GLY A 14 -10.07 14.98 -14.45
CA GLY A 14 -9.60 15.78 -15.56
C GLY A 14 -8.54 15.06 -16.39
N ALA A 15 -8.19 15.68 -17.51
CA ALA A 15 -7.07 15.27 -18.35
C ALA A 15 -5.95 16.32 -18.26
N SER A 16 -4.71 15.88 -18.45
CA SER A 16 -3.58 16.81 -18.56
C SER A 16 -3.79 17.72 -19.77
N PHE A 17 -3.69 19.03 -19.57
CA PHE A 17 -3.68 20.04 -20.62
C PHE A 17 -2.31 20.70 -20.69
N ALA A 18 -1.96 21.27 -21.84
CA ALA A 18 -0.73 22.03 -21.99
C ALA A 18 -0.74 23.25 -21.06
N ARG A 19 0.29 23.40 -20.23
CA ARG A 19 0.44 24.53 -19.30
C ARG A 19 1.68 25.32 -19.67
N ASP A 20 1.58 26.64 -19.61
CA ASP A 20 2.73 27.55 -19.83
C ASP A 20 3.77 27.44 -18.72
N HIS A 21 3.34 27.01 -17.53
CA HIS A 21 4.18 26.87 -16.34
C HIS A 21 3.85 25.59 -15.58
N SER A 22 4.88 25.00 -14.96
CA SER A 22 4.78 23.84 -14.09
C SER A 22 5.58 24.07 -12.82
N ILE A 23 5.23 23.32 -11.78
CA ILE A 23 5.94 23.32 -10.49
C ILE A 23 7.03 22.26 -10.57
N ASN A 24 8.27 22.64 -10.23
CA ASN A 24 9.35 21.67 -10.03
C ASN A 24 9.16 20.98 -8.67
N LEU A 25 8.56 19.79 -8.67
CA LEU A 25 8.30 19.03 -7.44
C LEU A 25 9.59 18.63 -6.70
N ASP A 26 10.69 18.37 -7.43
CA ASP A 26 11.98 18.02 -6.84
C ASP A 26 12.57 19.18 -6.01
N SER A 27 12.15 20.42 -6.31
CA SER A 27 12.54 21.60 -5.54
C SER A 27 11.73 21.80 -4.26
N ILE A 28 10.58 21.13 -4.14
CA ILE A 28 9.69 21.22 -2.97
C ILE A 28 10.08 20.17 -1.94
N ASP A 29 10.34 18.94 -2.39
CA ASP A 29 10.78 17.85 -1.53
C ASP A 29 11.86 17.04 -2.25
N PRO A 30 13.13 17.11 -1.81
CA PRO A 30 14.23 16.41 -2.45
C PRO A 30 14.25 14.91 -2.11
N ARG A 31 13.30 14.41 -1.30
CA ARG A 31 13.24 12.99 -0.95
C ARG A 31 12.79 12.19 -2.16
N HIS A 32 13.70 11.37 -2.65
CA HIS A 32 13.38 10.31 -3.61
C HIS A 32 13.43 8.97 -2.88
N PHE A 33 12.43 8.15 -3.12
CA PHE A 33 12.35 6.80 -2.60
C PHE A 33 12.46 5.84 -3.79
N ASP A 34 13.26 4.79 -3.65
CA ASP A 34 13.14 3.66 -4.55
C ASP A 34 11.82 2.96 -4.24
N LEU A 35 10.93 2.95 -5.23
CA LEU A 35 9.59 2.36 -5.10
C LEU A 35 9.50 0.98 -5.73
N ALA A 36 10.61 0.44 -6.28
CA ALA A 36 10.63 -0.88 -6.88
C ALA A 36 10.16 -1.96 -5.87
N ASP A 37 10.51 -1.78 -4.60
CA ASP A 37 10.14 -2.70 -3.53
C ASP A 37 8.64 -2.76 -3.23
N LEU A 38 7.85 -1.72 -3.61
CA LEU A 38 6.40 -1.72 -3.38
C LEU A 38 5.66 -2.74 -4.27
N GLU A 39 6.25 -3.16 -5.38
CA GLU A 39 5.67 -4.17 -6.27
C GLU A 39 6.08 -5.60 -5.90
N HIS A 40 7.04 -5.75 -4.98
CA HIS A 40 7.48 -7.06 -4.52
C HIS A 40 6.49 -7.68 -3.52
N PRO A 41 6.28 -9.00 -3.55
CA PRO A 41 5.55 -9.69 -2.48
C PRO A 41 6.26 -9.48 -1.13
N PHE A 42 5.48 -9.42 -0.05
CA PHE A 42 6.03 -9.38 1.30
C PHE A 42 6.90 -10.62 1.58
N SER A 43 8.07 -10.38 2.15
CA SER A 43 8.95 -11.41 2.65
C SER A 43 8.37 -12.06 3.92
N GLU A 44 8.82 -13.28 4.20
CA GLU A 44 8.45 -14.00 5.42
C GLU A 44 8.81 -13.20 6.69
N ASP A 45 9.97 -12.53 6.69
CA ASP A 45 10.43 -11.71 7.81
C ASP A 45 9.54 -10.49 8.04
N GLU A 46 9.07 -9.83 6.98
CA GLU A 46 8.13 -8.71 7.07
C GLU A 46 6.79 -9.16 7.65
N ILE A 47 6.26 -10.27 7.15
CA ILE A 47 5.01 -10.84 7.66
C ILE A 47 5.18 -11.22 9.12
N TRP A 48 6.29 -11.86 9.49
CA TRP A 48 6.56 -12.25 10.86
C TRP A 48 6.72 -11.04 11.79
N ALA A 49 7.41 -10.00 11.33
CA ALA A 49 7.52 -8.73 12.07
C ALA A 49 6.14 -8.12 12.33
N ALA A 50 5.26 -8.10 11.34
CA ALA A 50 3.89 -7.62 11.49
C ALA A 50 3.07 -8.49 12.47
N VAL A 51 3.16 -9.82 12.38
CA VAL A 51 2.46 -10.74 13.30
C VAL A 51 2.91 -10.51 14.75
N LYS A 52 4.20 -10.28 15.00
CA LYS A 52 4.72 -9.99 16.34
C LYS A 52 4.22 -8.65 16.92
N GLN A 53 3.87 -7.70 16.06
CA GLN A 53 3.32 -6.40 16.47
C GLN A 53 1.81 -6.44 16.74
N LEU A 54 1.12 -7.55 16.41
CA LEU A 54 -0.30 -7.68 16.69
C LEU A 54 -0.56 -7.64 18.21
N PRO A 55 -1.57 -6.88 18.66
CA PRO A 55 -1.94 -6.82 20.06
C PRO A 55 -2.52 -8.15 20.53
N MET A 56 -1.91 -8.69 21.59
CA MET A 56 -2.34 -9.93 22.25
C MET A 56 -3.64 -9.73 23.03
N GLY A 57 -4.41 -10.79 23.21
CA GLY A 57 -5.65 -10.81 23.99
C GLY A 57 -6.85 -10.19 23.26
N LYS A 58 -6.72 -9.85 21.97
CA LYS A 58 -7.87 -9.44 21.15
C LYS A 58 -8.68 -10.66 20.70
N ALA A 59 -10.00 -10.48 20.66
CA ALA A 59 -10.90 -11.48 20.09
C ALA A 59 -10.55 -11.74 18.60
N PRO A 60 -10.74 -12.99 18.12
CA PRO A 60 -10.45 -13.34 16.74
C PRO A 60 -11.35 -12.61 15.75
N GLY A 61 -10.87 -12.45 14.50
CA GLY A 61 -11.67 -11.94 13.41
C GLY A 61 -12.69 -12.97 12.89
N PRO A 62 -13.37 -12.69 11.76
CA PRO A 62 -14.25 -13.64 11.09
C PRO A 62 -13.57 -14.95 10.68
N ASP A 63 -12.24 -14.97 10.63
CA ASP A 63 -11.40 -16.14 10.36
C ASP A 63 -11.22 -17.07 11.58
N GLY A 64 -11.56 -16.61 12.78
CA GLY A 64 -11.45 -17.39 14.02
C GLY A 64 -10.04 -17.47 14.61
N PHE A 65 -9.04 -16.80 14.05
CA PHE A 65 -7.65 -16.86 14.52
C PHE A 65 -7.28 -15.66 15.40
N THR A 66 -6.56 -15.91 16.49
CA THR A 66 -6.01 -14.85 17.35
C THR A 66 -4.54 -14.59 17.05
N ALA A 67 -4.01 -13.47 17.53
CA ALA A 67 -2.58 -13.16 17.42
C ALA A 67 -1.71 -14.22 18.10
N GLU A 68 -2.17 -14.79 19.22
CA GLU A 68 -1.52 -15.91 19.92
C GLU A 68 -1.39 -17.13 19.02
N PHE A 69 -2.47 -17.50 18.32
CA PHE A 69 -2.47 -18.64 17.42
C PHE A 69 -1.47 -18.44 16.28
N LEU A 70 -1.52 -17.28 15.61
CA LEU A 70 -0.61 -16.95 14.52
C LEU A 70 0.86 -17.01 14.97
N ARG A 71 1.16 -16.52 16.18
CA ARG A 71 2.51 -16.58 16.76
C ARG A 71 2.95 -17.97 17.16
N ALA A 72 2.03 -18.82 17.62
CA ALA A 72 2.34 -20.19 18.02
C ALA A 72 2.57 -21.11 16.82
N CYS A 73 1.96 -20.80 15.66
CA CYS A 73 2.03 -21.61 14.45
C CYS A 73 3.10 -21.14 13.45
N TRP A 74 3.77 -20.01 13.71
CA TRP A 74 4.88 -19.54 12.89
C TRP A 74 6.17 -20.33 13.22
N PRO A 75 6.87 -20.90 12.23
CA PRO A 75 8.10 -21.68 12.45
C PRO A 75 9.25 -20.92 13.13
#